data_AF-A0A3L7TT47-F1
#
_entry.id   AF-A0A3L7TT47-F1
#
_cell.length_a   1.000
_cell.length_b   1.000
_cell.length_c   1.000
_cell.angle_alpha   90.00
_cell.angle_beta   90.00
_cell.angle_gamma   90.00
#
_symmetry.space_group_name_H-M   'P 1'
#
loop_
_entity.id
_entity.type
_entity.pdbx_description
1 polymer ?
#
loop_
_entity_poly.entity_id
_entity_poly.type
_entity_poly.pdbx_seq_one_letter_code
_entity_poly.pdbx_strand_id
1 'polypeptide(L)'
;MSRKLSCLKARKSAVRSIHRSKQARAMMTTDEALSSSDAPLADAPAPRHPPRSNNEPLVLHPACGFALPANWITLGAGCIRPDPRPGPRATKEAGIGGALKVRVEDFIVEEIPIYDPSGEGEHIFLGVQKSGMPHSEMLGVIGRHFSVDEMAIGFAGMKDRAAVTQQTISVHLPVHRPVGELIHPRLMVLWAKRHTNKIRRGHLKGNRFVIRIRNVDPMQVRTVKARMEALAVRGIPDYFGEQRFGYRVNNHVLGLHYARMESQEILDEMLGSRGTPFPPYQQAVRECYDRGEFAAAGEMWGRHDQAERIAVRALARGRDAAGAIRAIPAHTKNFWLSALQGAVFNATLGARVADGTFCKVLAGDVAIFTGKGSVFATAADASESELADLAVRCASLEISAAGPIHGPKMVAAEGAPLAYEHAALAACGADESMFTPPALEGDGARRPLRITMSDWSVDAGVDDHGGYIRLAFDLQKGAFATVLCREIMGEGVESSEPSRDGD
;
A
#
# COMPACT_ATOMS: atom_id res chain seq x y z
N MET A 1 15.96 44.60 -45.35
CA MET A 1 14.94 43.57 -45.64
C MET A 1 14.13 43.29 -44.39
N SER A 2 12.83 43.58 -44.49
CA SER A 2 11.66 43.03 -43.77
C SER A 2 11.70 42.85 -42.24
N ARG A 3 11.00 43.70 -41.46
CA ARG A 3 9.53 43.64 -41.13
C ARG A 3 9.23 42.47 -40.17
N LYS A 4 9.17 42.62 -38.83
CA LYS A 4 8.44 43.55 -37.93
C LYS A 4 6.90 43.35 -37.99
N LEU A 5 6.31 43.24 -36.79
CA LEU A 5 4.89 43.46 -36.40
C LEU A 5 3.89 42.34 -36.73
N SER A 6 2.82 42.06 -35.99
CA SER A 6 2.31 42.38 -34.64
C SER A 6 0.83 41.99 -34.64
N CYS A 7 0.27 41.69 -33.47
CA CYS A 7 -1.13 41.95 -33.13
C CYS A 7 -2.22 41.13 -33.84
N LEU A 8 -2.79 40.12 -33.16
CA LEU A 8 -4.14 39.64 -33.42
C LEU A 8 -5.04 39.97 -32.23
N LYS A 9 -5.88 41.00 -32.41
CA LYS A 9 -7.12 41.20 -31.66
C LYS A 9 -8.23 41.59 -32.64
N ALA A 10 -9.37 40.93 -32.44
CA ALA A 10 -10.74 41.38 -32.74
C ALA A 10 -11.34 41.14 -34.14
N ARG A 11 -12.43 40.35 -34.16
CA ARG A 11 -13.83 40.70 -34.56
C ARG A 11 -14.52 39.43 -35.11
N LYS A 12 -15.44 38.77 -34.38
CA LYS A 12 -16.90 39.00 -34.29
C LYS A 12 -17.65 39.12 -35.64
N SER A 13 -18.47 38.11 -35.93
CA SER A 13 -19.94 38.17 -36.16
C SER A 13 -20.47 37.67 -37.52
N ALA A 14 -21.66 37.03 -37.41
CA ALA A 14 -22.68 36.72 -38.42
C ALA A 14 -22.46 35.40 -39.22
N VAL A 15 -23.42 34.48 -39.41
CA VAL A 15 -24.89 34.62 -39.59
C VAL A 15 -25.67 33.37 -39.09
N ARG A 16 -26.92 33.63 -38.67
CA ARG A 16 -27.99 32.74 -38.18
C ARG A 16 -28.70 31.88 -39.25
N SER A 17 -29.30 30.79 -38.74
CA SER A 17 -30.59 30.12 -39.09
C SER A 17 -30.64 29.31 -40.39
N ILE A 18 -31.17 28.08 -40.38
CA ILE A 18 -32.60 27.70 -40.56
C ILE A 18 -32.83 26.32 -39.85
N HIS A 19 -33.61 26.21 -38.76
CA HIS A 19 -34.98 25.62 -38.64
C HIS A 19 -35.27 24.33 -39.45
N ARG A 20 -36.08 23.34 -39.05
CA ARG A 20 -36.70 22.79 -37.81
C ARG A 20 -37.49 21.57 -38.32
N SER A 21 -37.88 20.65 -37.42
CA SER A 21 -38.98 19.67 -37.54
C SER A 21 -38.76 18.37 -38.35
N LYS A 22 -38.87 17.22 -37.65
CA LYS A 22 -39.96 16.25 -37.86
C LYS A 22 -39.95 15.20 -36.74
N GLN A 23 -41.05 15.15 -36.00
CA GLN A 23 -41.40 14.11 -35.04
C GLN A 23 -42.65 13.39 -35.60
N ALA A 24 -42.77 12.11 -35.23
CA ALA A 24 -43.96 11.26 -35.20
C ALA A 24 -44.53 10.69 -36.52
N ARG A 25 -44.41 9.35 -36.65
CA ARG A 25 -45.51 8.48 -37.11
C ARG A 25 -45.26 7.03 -36.69
N ALA A 26 -46.04 6.52 -35.73
CA ALA A 26 -46.30 5.10 -35.55
C ALA A 26 -47.55 4.92 -34.66
N MET A 27 -48.64 4.39 -35.24
CA MET A 27 -49.76 3.83 -34.49
C MET A 27 -50.57 2.89 -35.41
N MET A 28 -51.16 1.86 -34.77
CA MET A 28 -52.17 0.87 -35.22
C MET A 28 -51.64 -0.42 -35.89
N THR A 29 -52.07 -1.66 -35.56
CA THR A 29 -52.84 -2.34 -34.46
C THR A 29 -52.94 -3.84 -34.84
N THR A 30 -53.53 -4.66 -33.93
CA THR A 30 -53.94 -6.09 -34.00
C THR A 30 -52.86 -7.06 -33.49
N ASP A 31 -52.92 -7.66 -32.28
CA ASP A 31 -53.95 -8.32 -31.45
C ASP A 31 -54.18 -9.79 -31.84
N GLU A 32 -53.66 -10.71 -31.02
CA GLU A 32 -54.38 -11.92 -30.57
C GLU A 32 -53.65 -12.60 -29.40
N ALA A 33 -54.44 -12.98 -28.40
CA ALA A 33 -54.07 -13.46 -27.08
C ALA A 33 -54.01 -14.99 -26.99
N LEU A 34 -53.37 -15.54 -25.94
CA LEU A 34 -53.85 -16.71 -25.17
C LEU A 34 -53.11 -16.88 -23.82
N SER A 35 -53.87 -16.60 -22.74
CA SER A 35 -53.94 -17.18 -21.38
C SER A 35 -52.69 -17.84 -20.75
N SER A 36 -52.10 -17.31 -19.67
CA SER A 36 -52.49 -17.38 -18.23
C SER A 36 -51.95 -18.59 -17.45
N SER A 37 -51.03 -18.33 -16.52
CA SER A 37 -51.02 -18.93 -15.18
C SER A 37 -50.17 -18.06 -14.24
N ASP A 38 -50.85 -17.20 -13.48
CA ASP A 38 -50.28 -16.43 -12.38
C ASP A 38 -50.02 -17.33 -11.16
N ALA A 39 -48.80 -17.27 -10.63
CA ALA A 39 -48.49 -17.57 -9.24
C ALA A 39 -47.51 -16.50 -8.73
N PRO A 40 -47.77 -15.84 -7.59
CA PRO A 40 -46.90 -14.79 -7.10
C PRO A 40 -45.61 -15.41 -6.52
N LEU A 41 -44.49 -15.18 -7.19
CA LEU A 41 -43.16 -15.40 -6.60
C LEU A 41 -42.97 -14.35 -5.51
N ALA A 42 -43.10 -14.79 -4.26
CA ALA A 42 -42.75 -14.00 -3.09
C ALA A 42 -41.28 -13.54 -3.19
N ASP A 43 -41.06 -12.24 -2.98
CA ASP A 43 -39.74 -11.63 -2.81
C ASP A 43 -38.98 -12.34 -1.68
N ALA A 44 -38.11 -13.29 -2.05
CA ALA A 44 -37.11 -13.81 -1.14
C ALA A 44 -36.04 -12.72 -0.98
N PRO A 45 -35.76 -12.23 0.24
CA PRO A 45 -34.69 -11.27 0.44
C PRO A 45 -33.37 -11.89 -0.04
N ALA A 46 -32.62 -11.13 -0.85
CA ALA A 46 -31.28 -11.52 -1.29
C ALA A 46 -30.47 -12.05 -0.10
N PRO A 47 -29.77 -13.19 -0.25
CA PRO A 47 -29.06 -13.80 0.86
C PRO A 47 -28.06 -12.80 1.44
N ARG A 48 -28.28 -12.40 2.69
CA ARG A 48 -27.31 -11.62 3.45
C ARG A 48 -26.07 -12.49 3.62
N HIS A 49 -24.96 -12.06 3.03
CA HIS A 49 -23.70 -12.77 3.14
C HIS A 49 -23.31 -12.90 4.63
N PRO A 50 -22.87 -14.08 5.09
CA PRO A 50 -22.36 -14.24 6.45
C PRO A 50 -21.11 -13.35 6.67
N PRO A 51 -20.79 -13.00 7.93
CA PRO A 51 -19.68 -12.12 8.27
C PRO A 51 -18.33 -12.63 7.75
N ARG A 52 -17.43 -11.69 7.48
CA ARG A 52 -16.14 -11.94 6.81
C ARG A 52 -15.11 -12.46 7.82
N SER A 53 -15.23 -13.71 8.27
CA SER A 53 -14.19 -14.31 9.14
C SER A 53 -13.12 -15.03 8.30
N ASN A 54 -11.97 -14.37 8.11
CA ASN A 54 -10.73 -14.97 7.57
C ASN A 54 -9.89 -15.68 8.66
N ASN A 55 -10.52 -16.19 9.74
CA ASN A 55 -9.83 -16.63 10.96
C ASN A 55 -9.34 -18.09 10.94
N GLU A 56 -9.21 -18.71 9.77
CA GLU A 56 -8.67 -20.07 9.67
C GLU A 56 -7.13 -20.05 9.78
N PRO A 57 -6.51 -21.10 10.36
CA PRO A 57 -5.06 -21.20 10.44
C PRO A 57 -4.44 -21.17 9.04
N LEU A 58 -3.28 -20.51 8.94
CA LEU A 58 -2.52 -20.47 7.70
C LEU A 58 -1.87 -21.83 7.44
N VAL A 59 -2.03 -22.35 6.23
CA VAL A 59 -1.39 -23.58 5.74
C VAL A 59 -0.62 -23.29 4.46
N LEU A 60 0.45 -24.04 4.21
CA LEU A 60 1.22 -23.92 2.98
C LEU A 60 0.43 -24.53 1.82
N HIS A 61 0.11 -23.71 0.81
CA HIS A 61 -0.57 -24.16 -0.39
C HIS A 61 0.33 -25.12 -1.19
N PRO A 62 -0.11 -26.35 -1.49
CA PRO A 62 0.77 -27.38 -2.05
C PRO A 62 1.34 -27.05 -3.43
N ALA A 63 0.66 -26.20 -4.22
CA ALA A 63 1.11 -25.83 -5.56
C ALA A 63 2.04 -24.60 -5.60
N CYS A 64 1.93 -23.68 -4.63
CA CYS A 64 2.68 -22.40 -4.69
C CYS A 64 3.45 -22.08 -3.41
N GLY A 65 3.38 -22.92 -2.37
CA GLY A 65 4.10 -22.75 -1.11
C GLY A 65 3.63 -21.56 -0.26
N PHE A 66 2.57 -20.85 -0.65
CA PHE A 66 2.10 -19.68 0.10
C PHE A 66 1.37 -20.10 1.36
N ALA A 67 1.67 -19.46 2.49
CA ALA A 67 0.88 -19.56 3.70
C ALA A 67 -0.45 -18.81 3.50
N LEU A 68 -1.56 -19.54 3.40
CA LEU A 68 -2.90 -19.02 3.12
C LEU A 68 -3.89 -19.63 4.12
N PRO A 69 -5.04 -18.97 4.43
CA PRO A 69 -6.07 -19.58 5.25
C PRO A 69 -6.46 -20.96 4.69
N ALA A 70 -6.58 -21.97 5.55
CA ALA A 70 -6.80 -23.37 5.11
C ALA A 70 -7.98 -23.55 4.15
N ASN A 71 -9.01 -22.74 4.33
CA ASN A 71 -10.20 -22.75 3.48
C ASN A 71 -9.99 -22.08 2.11
N TRP A 72 -8.87 -21.40 1.84
CA TRP A 72 -8.60 -20.77 0.54
C TRP A 72 -7.94 -21.71 -0.47
N ILE A 73 -7.60 -22.95 -0.10
CA ILE A 73 -6.98 -23.90 -1.02
C ILE A 73 -8.01 -24.32 -2.08
N THR A 74 -8.04 -23.62 -3.20
CA THR A 74 -8.70 -24.08 -4.42
C THR A 74 -7.68 -24.92 -5.19
N LEU A 75 -7.94 -26.22 -5.31
CA LEU A 75 -7.05 -27.19 -5.97
C LEU A 75 -6.92 -26.86 -7.46
N GLY A 76 -5.91 -26.06 -7.82
CA GLY A 76 -5.47 -25.82 -9.19
C GLY A 76 -3.98 -26.07 -9.32
N ALA A 77 -3.58 -26.98 -10.19
CA ALA A 77 -2.17 -27.25 -10.46
C ALA A 77 -1.56 -26.15 -11.36
N GLY A 78 -0.30 -25.78 -11.07
CA GLY A 78 0.63 -25.39 -12.15
C GLY A 78 0.92 -23.91 -12.40
N CYS A 79 1.14 -23.09 -11.37
CA CYS A 79 1.88 -21.84 -11.59
C CYS A 79 2.92 -21.64 -10.48
N ILE A 80 4.18 -21.91 -10.80
CA ILE A 80 5.30 -21.45 -9.95
C ILE A 80 5.25 -19.94 -9.99
N ARG A 81 4.95 -19.32 -8.85
CA ARG A 81 4.87 -17.87 -8.73
C ARG A 81 5.90 -17.41 -7.72
N PRO A 82 6.73 -16.42 -8.06
CA PRO A 82 7.64 -15.81 -7.11
C PRO A 82 6.82 -15.21 -5.97
N ASP A 83 7.16 -15.61 -4.76
CA ASP A 83 6.58 -15.05 -3.54
C ASP A 83 7.06 -13.61 -3.40
N PRO A 84 6.18 -12.60 -3.49
CA PRO A 84 6.60 -11.21 -3.45
C PRO A 84 6.85 -10.72 -2.01
N ARG A 85 6.53 -11.54 -1.01
CA ARG A 85 6.58 -11.16 0.41
C ARG A 85 8.03 -10.98 0.90
N PRO A 86 8.23 -10.40 2.10
CA PRO A 86 9.57 -10.21 2.66
C PRO A 86 10.41 -11.50 2.66
N GLY A 87 11.63 -11.41 2.14
CA GLY A 87 12.59 -12.52 2.06
C GLY A 87 13.25 -12.84 3.41
N PRO A 88 14.45 -13.45 3.43
CA PRO A 88 15.15 -13.82 4.65
C PRO A 88 15.28 -12.66 5.66
N ARG A 89 15.23 -12.99 6.95
CA ARG A 89 15.49 -12.01 8.02
C ARG A 89 16.98 -11.71 8.14
N ALA A 90 17.33 -10.53 8.64
CA ALA A 90 18.72 -10.20 8.98
C ALA A 90 19.19 -10.95 10.24
N THR A 91 18.28 -11.24 11.17
CA THR A 91 18.49 -12.12 12.32
C THR A 91 18.37 -13.59 11.89
N LYS A 92 19.29 -14.44 12.33
CA LYS A 92 19.30 -15.88 12.01
C LYS A 92 18.63 -16.74 13.08
N GLU A 93 18.53 -16.21 14.30
CA GLU A 93 17.96 -16.89 15.45
C GLU A 93 16.43 -16.99 15.34
N ALA A 94 15.85 -18.04 15.93
CA ALA A 94 14.40 -18.21 15.97
C ALA A 94 13.71 -16.99 16.60
N GLY A 95 12.58 -16.58 16.03
CA GLY A 95 11.77 -15.50 16.57
C GLY A 95 11.24 -15.80 17.97
N ILE A 96 10.90 -14.77 18.74
CA ILE A 96 10.29 -14.94 20.07
C ILE A 96 8.81 -15.34 20.03
N GLY A 97 8.20 -15.38 18.85
CA GLY A 97 6.77 -15.54 18.65
C GLY A 97 5.96 -14.31 19.10
N GLY A 98 4.75 -14.57 19.59
CA GLY A 98 3.85 -13.56 20.12
C GLY A 98 2.85 -13.00 19.12
N ALA A 99 2.04 -12.05 19.59
CA ALA A 99 1.00 -11.39 18.80
C ALA A 99 1.14 -9.87 18.87
N LEU A 100 0.87 -9.21 17.74
CA LEU A 100 0.77 -7.75 17.65
C LEU A 100 -0.69 -7.33 17.60
N LYS A 101 -0.97 -6.10 18.04
CA LYS A 101 -2.30 -5.47 17.91
C LYS A 101 -3.41 -6.31 18.55
N VAL A 102 -3.10 -7.06 19.61
CA VAL A 102 -4.12 -7.72 20.47
C VAL A 102 -5.10 -6.67 20.99
N ARG A 103 -4.57 -5.48 21.31
CA ARG A 103 -5.35 -4.28 21.61
C ARG A 103 -4.86 -3.08 20.82
N VAL A 104 -5.69 -2.06 20.69
CA VAL A 104 -5.27 -0.80 20.05
C VAL A 104 -4.21 -0.07 20.86
N GLU A 105 -4.21 -0.20 22.19
CA GLU A 105 -3.21 0.40 23.08
C GLU A 105 -1.86 -0.34 23.08
N ASP A 106 -1.80 -1.54 22.51
CA ASP A 106 -0.56 -2.28 22.32
C ASP A 106 0.24 -1.75 21.13
N PHE A 107 -0.34 -0.86 20.31
CA PHE A 107 0.30 -0.30 19.14
C PHE A 107 0.11 1.21 19.10
N ILE A 108 1.10 1.94 19.61
CA ILE A 108 1.09 3.40 19.68
C ILE A 108 2.03 3.94 18.60
N VAL A 109 1.55 4.93 17.83
CA VAL A 109 2.32 5.61 16.80
C VAL A 109 2.23 7.11 17.01
N GLU A 110 3.36 7.75 17.23
CA GLU A 110 3.47 9.20 17.35
C GLU A 110 4.24 9.75 16.15
N GLU A 111 3.66 10.73 15.45
CA GLU A 111 4.32 11.40 14.34
C GLU A 111 5.43 12.34 14.82
N ILE A 112 6.60 12.25 14.20
CA ILE A 112 7.72 13.17 14.48
C ILE A 112 7.68 14.29 13.42
N PRO A 113 7.26 15.52 13.77
CA PRO A 113 7.13 16.62 12.82
C PRO A 113 8.50 17.11 12.31
N ILE A 114 8.50 17.77 11.15
CA ILE A 114 9.73 18.39 10.60
C ILE A 114 10.08 19.67 11.35
N TYR A 115 9.07 20.44 11.77
CA TYR A 115 9.18 21.72 12.44
C TYR A 115 7.98 21.93 13.36
N ASP A 116 8.15 22.80 14.36
CA ASP A 116 7.08 23.22 15.24
C ASP A 116 6.16 24.27 14.59
N PRO A 117 4.90 24.41 15.06
CA PRO A 117 4.01 25.48 14.63
C PRO A 117 4.62 26.86 14.92
N SER A 118 4.49 27.79 13.97
CA SER A 118 5.06 29.15 14.07
C SER A 118 4.33 30.06 15.06
N GLY A 119 3.08 29.73 15.41
CA GLY A 119 2.25 30.55 16.29
C GLY A 119 1.43 31.63 15.58
N GLU A 120 1.61 31.81 14.27
CA GLU A 120 0.89 32.77 13.43
C GLU A 120 0.51 32.18 12.06
N GLY A 121 -0.46 32.79 11.38
CA GLY A 121 -0.88 32.44 10.02
C GLY A 121 -2.33 31.96 9.87
N GLU A 122 -2.70 31.64 8.64
CA GLU A 122 -4.07 31.28 8.26
C GLU A 122 -4.41 29.80 8.51
N HIS A 123 -3.43 28.96 8.84
CA HIS A 123 -3.68 27.57 9.21
C HIS A 123 -3.65 27.40 10.72
N ILE A 124 -4.47 26.47 11.22
CA ILE A 124 -4.32 25.93 12.57
C ILE A 124 -3.74 24.53 12.50
N PHE A 125 -2.63 24.31 13.18
CA PHE A 125 -2.08 22.99 13.43
C PHE A 125 -2.72 22.44 14.69
N LEU A 126 -3.17 21.19 14.61
CA LEU A 126 -3.76 20.45 15.71
C LEU A 126 -2.93 19.18 15.91
N GLY A 127 -2.40 19.02 17.12
CA GLY A 127 -1.94 17.71 17.57
C GLY A 127 -3.16 16.89 17.95
N VAL A 128 -3.42 15.80 17.25
CA VAL A 128 -4.59 14.95 17.48
C VAL A 128 -4.18 13.54 17.85
N GLN A 129 -4.86 12.96 18.83
CA GLN A 129 -4.78 11.54 19.17
C GLN A 129 -6.08 10.86 18.75
N LYS A 130 -5.98 9.81 17.92
CA LYS A 130 -7.10 8.91 17.62
C LYS A 130 -6.84 7.51 18.14
N SER A 131 -7.90 6.79 18.56
CA SER A 131 -7.82 5.40 18.99
C SER A 131 -8.80 4.52 18.20
N GLY A 132 -8.32 3.46 17.56
CA GLY A 132 -9.19 2.49 16.87
C GLY A 132 -10.00 3.08 15.70
N MET A 133 -9.58 4.23 15.16
CA MET A 133 -10.38 5.05 14.24
C MET A 133 -9.70 5.13 12.85
N PRO A 134 -10.45 4.92 11.74
CA PRO A 134 -9.98 5.18 10.38
C PRO A 134 -9.59 6.64 10.16
N HIS A 135 -8.59 6.89 9.32
CA HIS A 135 -8.13 8.26 9.04
C HIS A 135 -9.23 9.12 8.38
N SER A 136 -10.03 8.56 7.48
CA SER A 136 -11.16 9.26 6.84
C SER A 136 -12.22 9.72 7.83
N GLU A 137 -12.56 8.88 8.80
CA GLU A 137 -13.53 9.21 9.85
C GLU A 137 -13.04 10.42 10.68
N MET A 138 -11.75 10.39 11.07
CA MET A 138 -11.11 11.49 11.77
C MET A 138 -11.22 12.81 10.99
N LEU A 139 -10.90 12.80 9.68
CA LEU A 139 -11.02 13.99 8.82
C LEU A 139 -12.46 14.50 8.77
N GLY A 140 -13.44 13.60 8.66
CA GLY A 140 -14.86 13.98 8.66
C GLY A 140 -15.30 14.64 9.98
N VAL A 141 -14.83 14.16 11.13
CA VAL A 141 -15.11 14.78 12.45
C VAL A 141 -14.53 16.19 12.53
N ILE A 142 -13.26 16.36 12.15
CA ILE A 142 -12.59 17.67 12.16
C ILE A 142 -13.22 18.63 11.14
N GLY A 143 -13.54 18.15 9.94
CA GLY A 143 -14.19 18.94 8.90
C GLY A 143 -15.52 19.51 9.36
N ARG A 144 -16.37 18.68 10.00
CA ARG A 144 -17.63 19.13 10.60
C ARG A 144 -17.43 20.14 11.72
N HIS A 145 -16.50 19.86 12.64
CA HIS A 145 -16.20 20.75 13.76
C HIS A 145 -15.81 22.16 13.31
N PHE A 146 -14.98 22.24 12.28
CA PHE A 146 -14.56 23.51 11.69
C PHE A 146 -15.50 23.99 10.57
N SER A 147 -16.53 23.24 10.18
CA SER A 147 -17.36 23.59 9.01
C SER A 147 -16.50 23.88 7.76
N VAL A 148 -15.54 23.00 7.48
CA VAL A 148 -14.67 23.08 6.30
C VAL A 148 -14.69 21.75 5.53
N ASP A 149 -14.38 21.82 4.24
CA ASP A 149 -14.20 20.64 3.40
C ASP A 149 -12.90 19.90 3.72
N GLU A 150 -12.83 18.60 3.40
CA GLU A 150 -11.61 17.79 3.58
C GLU A 150 -10.40 18.38 2.83
N MET A 151 -10.61 19.05 1.69
CA MET A 151 -9.55 19.74 0.95
C MET A 151 -8.91 20.89 1.74
N ALA A 152 -9.57 21.44 2.76
CA ALA A 152 -9.00 22.43 3.67
C ALA A 152 -8.10 21.79 4.74
N ILE A 153 -8.18 20.47 4.91
CA ILE A 153 -7.42 19.71 5.90
C ILE A 153 -6.17 19.13 5.23
N GLY A 154 -5.03 19.21 5.93
CA GLY A 154 -3.73 18.72 5.50
C GLY A 154 -3.13 17.79 6.54
N PHE A 155 -2.41 16.78 6.09
CA PHE A 155 -1.76 15.76 6.92
C PHE A 155 -0.52 15.23 6.22
N ALA A 156 0.46 14.76 7.00
CA ALA A 156 1.75 14.32 6.48
C ALA A 156 1.72 12.86 5.99
N GLY A 157 0.90 12.01 6.62
CA GLY A 157 0.67 10.63 6.21
C GLY A 157 -0.56 10.04 6.90
N MET A 158 -1.05 8.92 6.37
CA MET A 158 -2.11 8.16 7.03
C MET A 158 -1.48 7.29 8.13
N LYS A 159 -2.22 7.05 9.22
CA LYS A 159 -1.83 6.15 10.30
C LYS A 159 -2.85 5.03 10.46
N ASP A 160 -2.39 3.89 10.96
CA ASP A 160 -3.17 2.67 11.12
C ASP A 160 -4.47 2.88 11.92
N ARG A 161 -5.53 2.15 11.54
CA ARG A 161 -6.79 2.09 12.28
C ARG A 161 -6.60 1.38 13.62
N ALA A 162 -5.98 0.20 13.59
CA ALA A 162 -5.77 -0.68 14.75
C ALA A 162 -4.55 -0.23 15.57
N ALA A 163 -4.61 1.01 16.07
CA ALA A 163 -3.56 1.66 16.84
C ALA A 163 -4.12 2.88 17.59
N VAL A 164 -3.40 3.30 18.63
CA VAL A 164 -3.49 4.66 19.17
C VAL A 164 -2.48 5.52 18.41
N THR A 165 -2.93 6.56 17.72
CA THR A 165 -2.04 7.34 16.85
C THR A 165 -2.12 8.82 17.17
N GLN A 166 -0.96 9.44 17.37
CA GLN A 166 -0.80 10.88 17.49
C GLN A 166 -0.19 11.45 16.22
N GLN A 167 -0.80 12.49 15.66
CA GLN A 167 -0.31 13.13 14.44
C GLN A 167 -0.67 14.61 14.39
N THR A 168 0.05 15.36 13.56
CA THR A 168 -0.29 16.76 13.33
C THR A 168 -1.16 16.88 12.07
N ILE A 169 -2.28 17.58 12.20
CA ILE A 169 -3.10 17.98 11.07
C ILE A 169 -3.13 19.50 10.96
N SER A 170 -3.24 20.01 9.74
CA SER A 170 -3.47 21.44 9.49
C SER A 170 -4.87 21.66 8.98
N VAL A 171 -5.59 22.64 9.51
CA VAL A 171 -6.88 23.09 8.97
C VAL A 171 -6.72 24.52 8.48
N HIS A 172 -7.07 24.78 7.23
CA HIS A 172 -7.06 26.14 6.68
C HIS A 172 -8.22 26.96 7.25
N LEU A 173 -7.91 27.98 8.06
CA LEU A 173 -8.84 28.83 8.80
C LEU A 173 -8.39 30.30 8.77
N PRO A 174 -8.57 31.02 7.64
CA PRO A 174 -8.12 32.40 7.48
C PRO A 174 -8.69 33.35 8.55
N VAL A 175 -9.95 33.15 8.92
CA VAL A 175 -10.60 33.93 9.96
C VAL A 175 -10.15 33.46 11.33
N HIS A 176 -9.69 34.39 12.16
CA HIS A 176 -9.33 34.08 13.53
C HIS A 176 -10.57 33.69 14.33
N ARG A 177 -10.70 32.40 14.65
CA ARG A 177 -11.71 31.86 15.55
C ARG A 177 -11.08 30.87 16.54
N PRO A 178 -11.64 30.74 17.75
CA PRO A 178 -11.17 29.74 18.70
C PRO A 178 -11.36 28.34 18.13
N VAL A 179 -10.52 27.41 18.58
CA VAL A 179 -10.65 25.98 18.24
C VAL A 179 -12.00 25.43 18.71
N GLY A 180 -12.49 25.91 19.85
CA GLY A 180 -13.64 25.32 20.53
C GLY A 180 -13.29 23.97 21.15
N GLU A 181 -14.24 23.40 21.89
CA GLU A 181 -14.09 22.08 22.47
C GLU A 181 -14.52 21.01 21.46
N LEU A 182 -13.61 20.11 21.08
CA LEU A 182 -13.91 18.96 20.23
C LEU A 182 -14.06 17.73 21.13
N ILE A 183 -15.32 17.33 21.37
CA ILE A 183 -15.64 16.16 22.20
C ILE A 183 -15.94 14.98 21.27
N HIS A 184 -15.11 13.94 21.36
CA HIS A 184 -15.32 12.70 20.61
C HIS A 184 -14.75 11.50 21.38
N PRO A 185 -15.44 10.35 21.47
CA PRO A 185 -15.01 9.22 22.30
C PRO A 185 -13.68 8.59 21.87
N ARG A 186 -13.32 8.73 20.59
CA ARG A 186 -12.11 8.13 19.98
C ARG A 186 -11.11 9.14 19.42
N LEU A 187 -11.33 10.44 19.60
CA LEU A 187 -10.51 11.51 19.03
C LEU A 187 -10.35 12.63 20.05
N MET A 188 -9.11 13.03 20.32
CA MET A 188 -8.77 14.09 21.26
C MET A 188 -7.82 15.09 20.59
N VAL A 189 -8.05 16.38 20.83
CA VAL A 189 -7.10 17.44 20.49
C VAL A 189 -6.15 17.62 21.67
N LEU A 190 -4.86 17.37 21.45
CA LEU A 190 -3.79 17.49 22.45
C LEU A 190 -3.31 18.94 22.59
N TRP A 191 -3.21 19.64 21.46
CA TRP A 191 -2.77 21.03 21.38
C TRP A 191 -3.23 21.65 20.07
N ALA A 192 -3.28 22.99 20.04
CA ALA A 192 -3.61 23.75 18.84
C ALA A 192 -2.76 25.02 18.75
N LYS A 193 -2.11 25.26 17.61
CA LYS A 193 -1.29 26.45 17.35
C LYS A 193 -1.40 26.89 15.91
N ARG A 194 -1.26 28.18 15.64
CA ARG A 194 -1.31 28.72 14.27
C ARG A 194 -0.04 28.41 13.49
N HIS A 195 -0.19 28.31 12.17
CA HIS A 195 0.93 28.19 11.24
C HIS A 195 0.61 28.84 9.89
N THR A 196 1.65 29.20 9.14
CA THR A 196 1.54 29.90 7.86
C THR A 196 1.20 28.98 6.70
N ASN A 197 1.57 27.69 6.79
CA ASN A 197 1.46 26.75 5.67
C ASN A 197 0.55 25.56 5.97
N LYS A 198 -0.07 25.00 4.92
CA LYS A 198 -0.75 23.70 4.99
C LYS A 198 0.26 22.55 5.12
N ILE A 199 -0.04 21.55 5.96
CA ILE A 199 0.70 20.27 5.97
C ILE A 199 0.36 19.49 4.70
N ARG A 200 1.40 18.97 4.03
CA ARG A 200 1.27 18.14 2.83
C ARG A 200 1.88 16.76 3.09
N ARG A 201 1.56 15.81 2.21
CA ARG A 201 2.11 14.46 2.27
C ARG A 201 3.64 14.50 2.32
N GLY A 202 4.22 13.72 3.22
CA GLY A 202 5.66 13.66 3.44
C GLY A 202 6.24 14.76 4.36
N HIS A 203 5.42 15.66 4.91
CA HIS A 203 5.83 16.68 5.90
C HIS A 203 6.05 16.10 7.32
N LEU A 204 6.77 14.98 7.43
CA LEU A 204 7.19 14.37 8.69
C LEU A 204 8.64 13.88 8.58
N LYS A 205 9.37 13.84 9.69
CA LYS A 205 10.68 13.19 9.75
C LYS A 205 10.53 11.67 9.78
N GLY A 206 9.57 11.20 10.57
CA GLY A 206 9.37 9.79 10.83
C GLY A 206 8.23 9.56 11.82
N ASN A 207 8.23 8.39 12.44
CA ASN A 207 7.28 8.03 13.48
C ASN A 207 8.01 7.36 14.64
N ARG A 208 7.61 7.71 15.85
CA ARG A 208 7.94 7.01 17.08
C ARG A 208 6.90 5.92 17.31
N PHE A 209 7.36 4.71 17.51
CA PHE A 209 6.52 3.56 17.78
C PHE A 209 6.70 3.13 19.24
N VAL A 210 5.60 2.78 19.89
CA VAL A 210 5.61 2.05 21.15
C VAL A 210 4.70 0.84 20.98
N ILE A 211 5.30 -0.33 20.91
CA ILE A 211 4.63 -1.58 20.58
C ILE A 211 4.80 -2.57 21.72
N ARG A 212 3.70 -3.18 22.15
CA ARG A 212 3.72 -4.33 23.07
C ARG A 212 3.50 -5.60 22.27
N ILE A 213 4.49 -6.49 22.30
CA ILE A 213 4.37 -7.86 21.80
C ILE A 213 3.76 -8.69 22.95
N ARG A 214 2.58 -9.26 22.72
CA ARG A 214 1.81 -10.05 23.69
C ARG A 214 2.00 -11.54 23.44
N ASN A 215 1.54 -12.38 24.37
CA ASN A 215 1.63 -13.85 24.29
C ASN A 215 3.07 -14.34 24.19
N VAL A 216 3.97 -13.70 24.93
CA VAL A 216 5.40 -14.03 25.00
C VAL A 216 5.85 -14.11 26.45
N ASP A 217 6.88 -14.92 26.70
CA ASP A 217 7.57 -14.92 27.98
C ASP A 217 8.36 -13.60 28.16
N PRO A 218 8.04 -12.76 29.18
CA PRO A 218 8.76 -11.53 29.47
C PRO A 218 10.26 -11.73 29.74
N MET A 219 10.70 -12.94 30.14
CA MET A 219 12.12 -13.23 30.36
C MET A 219 12.96 -13.16 29.08
N GLN A 220 12.33 -13.25 27.90
CA GLN A 220 13.00 -13.09 26.61
C GLN A 220 13.45 -11.65 26.32
N VAL A 221 13.15 -10.68 27.20
CA VAL A 221 13.54 -9.26 27.05
C VAL A 221 15.03 -9.06 26.79
N ARG A 222 15.90 -9.88 27.40
CA ARG A 222 17.36 -9.80 27.17
C ARG A 222 17.75 -10.20 25.75
N THR A 223 17.13 -11.26 25.23
CA THR A 223 17.29 -11.71 23.84
C THR A 223 16.82 -10.64 22.87
N VAL A 224 15.66 -10.04 23.14
CA VAL A 224 15.11 -8.96 22.31
C VAL A 224 16.01 -7.73 22.33
N LYS A 225 16.50 -7.33 23.51
CA LYS A 225 17.43 -6.21 23.63
C LYS A 225 18.70 -6.42 22.82
N ALA A 226 19.33 -7.59 22.92
CA ALA A 226 20.53 -7.91 22.13
C ALA A 226 20.27 -7.86 20.61
N ARG A 227 19.09 -8.32 20.17
CA ARG A 227 18.68 -8.20 18.76
C ARG A 227 18.48 -6.76 18.32
N MET A 228 17.83 -5.95 19.16
CA MET A 228 17.62 -4.52 18.91
C MET A 228 18.96 -3.78 18.80
N GLU A 229 19.94 -4.09 19.67
CA GLU A 229 21.31 -3.56 19.60
C GLU A 229 21.98 -3.91 18.27
N ALA A 230 21.90 -5.18 17.84
CA ALA A 230 22.49 -5.62 16.58
C ALA A 230 21.83 -4.96 15.36
N LEU A 231 20.49 -4.83 15.36
CA LEU A 231 19.72 -4.18 14.29
C LEU A 231 19.94 -2.67 14.25
N ALA A 232 20.14 -2.02 15.39
CA ALA A 232 20.48 -0.60 15.46
C ALA A 232 21.82 -0.29 14.79
N VAL A 233 22.77 -1.23 14.83
CA VAL A 233 24.08 -1.09 14.17
C VAL A 233 24.02 -1.50 12.70
N ARG A 234 23.43 -2.65 12.38
CA ARG A 234 23.44 -3.22 11.02
C ARG A 234 22.40 -2.57 10.09
N GLY A 235 21.35 -2.01 10.67
CA GLY A 235 20.11 -1.64 9.97
C GLY A 235 19.15 -2.82 9.82
N ILE A 236 17.92 -2.50 9.45
CA ILE A 236 16.81 -3.46 9.29
C ILE A 236 16.48 -3.56 7.79
N PRO A 237 16.37 -4.74 7.16
CA PRO A 237 16.03 -4.85 5.74
C PRO A 237 14.70 -4.17 5.39
N ASP A 238 14.68 -3.22 4.45
CA ASP A 238 13.50 -2.38 4.13
C ASP A 238 12.49 -3.05 3.18
N TYR A 239 12.06 -4.28 3.49
CA TYR A 239 11.10 -5.00 2.64
C TYR A 239 9.75 -4.29 2.53
N PHE A 240 9.14 -4.37 1.34
CA PHE A 240 7.70 -4.14 1.18
C PHE A 240 6.92 -5.26 1.88
N GLY A 241 6.05 -4.89 2.80
CA GLY A 241 5.18 -5.84 3.49
C GLY A 241 4.07 -6.40 2.60
N GLU A 242 3.46 -7.50 3.06
CA GLU A 242 2.45 -8.29 2.33
C GLU A 242 1.25 -7.46 1.85
N GLN A 243 0.87 -6.44 2.61
CA GLN A 243 -0.22 -5.51 2.28
C GLN A 243 -0.04 -4.81 0.93
N ARG A 244 1.21 -4.65 0.44
CA ARG A 244 1.49 -4.11 -0.90
C ARG A 244 0.93 -4.99 -2.00
N PHE A 245 0.91 -6.30 -1.78
CA PHE A 245 0.55 -7.30 -2.79
C PHE A 245 -0.94 -7.66 -2.76
N GLY A 246 -1.73 -6.99 -1.92
CA GLY A 246 -3.17 -7.19 -1.81
C GLY A 246 -3.53 -8.40 -0.95
N TYR A 247 -4.81 -8.56 -0.64
CA TYR A 247 -5.29 -9.62 0.25
C TYR A 247 -5.12 -11.04 -0.35
N ARG A 248 -5.08 -11.15 -1.68
CA ARG A 248 -4.74 -12.38 -2.41
C ARG A 248 -3.24 -12.54 -2.67
N VAL A 249 -2.41 -11.54 -2.33
CA VAL A 249 -0.96 -11.55 -2.60
C VAL A 249 -0.67 -11.78 -4.10
N ASN A 250 -1.40 -11.10 -4.97
CA ASN A 250 -1.33 -11.28 -6.44
C ASN A 250 -1.24 -9.97 -7.21
N ASN A 251 -1.15 -8.80 -6.56
CA ASN A 251 -1.06 -7.54 -7.28
C ASN A 251 0.19 -7.45 -8.18
N HIS A 252 1.29 -8.13 -7.82
CA HIS A 252 2.49 -8.20 -8.67
C HIS A 252 2.26 -9.05 -9.91
N VAL A 253 1.43 -10.10 -9.83
CA VAL A 253 0.99 -10.92 -10.98
C VAL A 253 0.12 -10.08 -11.91
N LEU A 254 -0.86 -9.36 -11.36
CA LEU A 254 -1.66 -8.39 -12.13
C LEU A 254 -0.77 -7.32 -12.78
N GLY A 255 0.26 -6.85 -12.07
CA GLY A 255 1.24 -5.89 -12.57
C GLY A 255 2.07 -6.44 -13.72
N LEU A 256 2.46 -7.72 -13.65
CA LEU A 256 3.19 -8.42 -14.71
C LEU A 256 2.35 -8.52 -16.00
N HIS A 257 1.13 -9.04 -15.90
CA HIS A 257 0.22 -9.12 -17.04
C HIS A 257 -0.13 -7.73 -17.60
N TYR A 258 -0.28 -6.73 -16.73
CA TYR A 258 -0.50 -5.35 -17.13
C TYR A 258 0.67 -4.78 -17.93
N ALA A 259 1.90 -5.01 -17.48
CA ALA A 259 3.09 -4.55 -18.20
C ALA A 259 3.29 -5.24 -19.55
N ARG A 260 2.84 -6.49 -19.68
CA ARG A 260 2.84 -7.27 -20.94
C ARG A 260 1.63 -6.99 -21.84
N MET A 261 0.70 -6.15 -21.41
CA MET A 261 -0.55 -5.85 -22.12
C MET A 261 -1.48 -7.07 -22.31
N GLU A 262 -1.36 -8.08 -21.44
CA GLU A 262 -2.10 -9.35 -21.48
C GLU A 262 -3.50 -9.17 -20.84
N SER A 263 -4.39 -8.46 -21.52
CA SER A 263 -5.68 -8.04 -20.94
C SER A 263 -6.56 -9.21 -20.49
N GLN A 264 -6.52 -10.34 -21.19
CA GLN A 264 -7.30 -11.53 -20.83
C GLN A 264 -6.77 -12.17 -19.55
N GLU A 265 -5.44 -12.33 -19.42
CA GLU A 265 -4.80 -12.88 -18.22
C GLU A 265 -5.07 -12.03 -16.97
N ILE A 266 -5.11 -10.68 -17.11
CA ILE A 266 -5.50 -9.80 -16.00
C ILE A 266 -6.93 -10.09 -15.54
N LEU A 267 -7.86 -10.28 -16.48
CA LEU A 267 -9.25 -10.59 -16.16
C LEU A 267 -9.37 -11.97 -15.52
N ASP A 268 -8.68 -12.97 -16.04
CA ASP A 268 -8.74 -14.34 -15.52
C ASP A 268 -8.14 -14.43 -14.11
N GLU A 269 -7.02 -13.75 -13.85
CA GLU A 269 -6.41 -13.69 -12.52
C GLU A 269 -7.29 -12.90 -11.52
N MET A 270 -7.91 -11.81 -11.98
CA MET A 270 -8.76 -10.96 -11.13
C MET A 270 -10.13 -11.59 -10.84
N LEU A 271 -10.80 -12.12 -11.87
CA LEU A 271 -12.22 -12.52 -11.87
C LEU A 271 -12.45 -14.03 -11.95
N GLY A 272 -11.50 -14.81 -12.46
CA GLY A 272 -11.67 -16.25 -12.70
C GLY A 272 -11.60 -17.10 -11.44
N SER A 273 -12.08 -18.34 -11.54
CA SER A 273 -11.97 -19.34 -10.46
C SER A 273 -10.63 -20.09 -10.45
N ARG A 274 -9.76 -19.79 -11.42
CA ARG A 274 -8.42 -20.35 -11.58
C ARG A 274 -7.37 -19.30 -11.21
N GLY A 275 -6.14 -19.74 -10.93
CA GLY A 275 -5.03 -18.84 -10.60
C GLY A 275 -4.84 -18.65 -9.11
N THR A 276 -4.68 -17.41 -8.63
CA THR A 276 -4.47 -17.18 -7.19
C THR A 276 -5.64 -17.69 -6.35
N PRO A 277 -5.36 -18.44 -5.28
CA PRO A 277 -6.33 -18.74 -4.23
C PRO A 277 -7.18 -17.53 -3.81
N PHE A 278 -8.43 -17.79 -3.46
CA PHE A 278 -9.39 -16.77 -3.04
C PHE A 278 -10.32 -17.34 -1.97
N PRO A 279 -11.00 -16.48 -1.20
CA PRO A 279 -11.97 -16.93 -0.22
C PRO A 279 -13.11 -17.77 -0.83
N PRO A 280 -13.55 -18.88 -0.19
CA PRO A 280 -14.62 -19.74 -0.70
C PRO A 280 -15.92 -19.01 -1.10
N TYR A 281 -16.28 -17.95 -0.38
CA TYR A 281 -17.47 -17.16 -0.68
C TYR A 281 -17.42 -16.49 -2.06
N GLN A 282 -16.24 -16.35 -2.67
CA GLN A 282 -16.07 -15.81 -4.03
C GLN A 282 -16.19 -16.88 -5.12
N GLN A 283 -16.28 -18.17 -4.79
CA GLN A 283 -16.28 -19.23 -5.79
C GLN A 283 -17.41 -19.06 -6.82
N ALA A 284 -18.65 -18.89 -6.36
CA ALA A 284 -19.80 -18.78 -7.24
C ALA A 284 -19.70 -17.59 -8.22
N VAL A 285 -19.25 -16.41 -7.75
CA VAL A 285 -19.11 -15.22 -8.62
C VAL A 285 -18.01 -15.40 -9.66
N ARG A 286 -16.93 -16.09 -9.30
CA ARG A 286 -15.81 -16.39 -10.19
C ARG A 286 -16.17 -17.44 -11.25
N GLU A 287 -16.90 -18.47 -10.87
CA GLU A 287 -17.42 -19.47 -11.82
C GLU A 287 -18.47 -18.87 -12.78
N CYS A 288 -19.28 -17.89 -12.34
CA CYS A 288 -20.16 -17.14 -13.24
C CYS A 288 -19.34 -16.39 -14.32
N TYR A 289 -18.22 -15.77 -13.95
CA TYR A 289 -17.32 -15.16 -14.93
C TYR A 289 -16.77 -16.20 -15.92
N ASP A 290 -16.31 -17.36 -15.43
CA ASP A 290 -15.74 -18.41 -16.28
C ASP A 290 -16.76 -18.99 -17.28
N ARG A 291 -18.05 -19.01 -16.93
CA ARG A 291 -19.15 -19.41 -17.84
C ARG A 291 -19.57 -18.29 -18.80
N GLY A 292 -18.99 -17.09 -18.72
CA GLY A 292 -19.37 -15.94 -19.53
C GLY A 292 -20.65 -15.23 -19.07
N GLU A 293 -21.15 -15.55 -17.87
CA GLU A 293 -22.37 -14.97 -17.28
C GLU A 293 -22.08 -13.60 -16.64
N PHE A 294 -21.51 -12.67 -17.40
CA PHE A 294 -20.95 -11.41 -16.88
C PHE A 294 -21.99 -10.50 -16.19
N ALA A 295 -23.23 -10.49 -16.67
CA ALA A 295 -24.30 -9.72 -16.04
C ALA A 295 -24.62 -10.23 -14.64
N ALA A 296 -24.73 -11.55 -14.46
CA ALA A 296 -24.96 -12.17 -13.16
C ALA A 296 -23.76 -11.94 -12.22
N ALA A 297 -22.54 -12.18 -12.71
CA ALA A 297 -21.32 -11.94 -11.92
C ALA A 297 -21.20 -10.47 -11.46
N GLY A 298 -21.60 -9.50 -12.30
CA GLY A 298 -21.56 -8.07 -11.99
C GLY A 298 -22.49 -7.60 -10.88
N GLU A 299 -23.52 -8.39 -10.53
CA GLU A 299 -24.41 -8.12 -9.40
C GLU A 299 -23.95 -8.82 -8.11
N MET A 300 -23.06 -9.81 -8.21
CA MET A 300 -22.54 -10.55 -7.06
C MET A 300 -21.32 -9.87 -6.41
N TRP A 301 -20.53 -9.09 -7.17
CA TRP A 301 -19.40 -8.34 -6.62
C TRP A 301 -19.86 -7.22 -5.68
N GLY A 302 -19.18 -7.09 -4.54
CA GLY A 302 -19.52 -6.11 -3.51
C GLY A 302 -19.13 -4.68 -3.89
N ARG A 303 -19.53 -3.72 -3.04
CA ARG A 303 -19.18 -2.29 -3.23
C ARG A 303 -17.68 -2.00 -3.10
N HIS A 304 -16.94 -2.88 -2.42
CA HIS A 304 -15.50 -2.75 -2.19
C HIS A 304 -14.65 -3.39 -3.30
N ASP A 305 -15.25 -4.23 -4.15
CA ASP A 305 -14.60 -4.94 -5.27
C ASP A 305 -14.72 -4.10 -6.54
N GLN A 306 -14.24 -2.86 -6.49
CA GLN A 306 -14.53 -1.86 -7.52
C GLN A 306 -13.93 -2.23 -8.87
N ALA A 307 -12.69 -2.74 -8.89
CA ALA A 307 -12.01 -3.09 -10.13
C ALA A 307 -12.70 -4.27 -10.82
N GLU A 308 -13.03 -5.30 -10.04
CA GLU A 308 -13.75 -6.50 -10.45
C GLU A 308 -15.10 -6.13 -11.05
N ARG A 309 -15.89 -5.33 -10.31
CA ARG A 309 -17.23 -4.91 -10.71
C ARG A 309 -17.20 -4.02 -11.96
N ILE A 310 -16.24 -3.12 -12.08
CA ILE A 310 -16.08 -2.26 -13.27
C ILE A 310 -15.76 -3.12 -14.50
N ALA A 311 -14.80 -4.03 -14.38
CA ALA A 311 -14.36 -4.89 -15.48
C ALA A 311 -15.48 -5.80 -15.96
N VAL A 312 -16.13 -6.55 -15.06
CA VAL A 312 -17.18 -7.51 -15.44
C VAL A 312 -18.41 -6.81 -16.02
N ARG A 313 -18.77 -5.62 -15.52
CA ARG A 313 -19.86 -4.82 -16.12
C ARG A 313 -19.48 -4.21 -17.46
N ALA A 314 -18.20 -3.98 -17.73
CA ALA A 314 -17.76 -3.60 -19.06
C ALA A 314 -17.92 -4.77 -20.04
N LEU A 315 -17.53 -5.99 -19.63
CA LEU A 315 -17.75 -7.22 -20.41
C LEU A 315 -19.24 -7.48 -20.66
N ALA A 316 -20.10 -7.33 -19.65
CA ALA A 316 -21.55 -7.47 -19.77
C ALA A 316 -22.18 -6.48 -20.78
N ARG A 317 -21.52 -5.35 -21.06
CA ARG A 317 -21.92 -4.39 -22.10
C ARG A 317 -21.31 -4.68 -23.47
N GLY A 318 -20.70 -5.84 -23.66
CA GLY A 318 -20.07 -6.28 -24.90
C GLY A 318 -18.70 -5.66 -25.17
N ARG A 319 -18.01 -5.14 -24.14
CA ARG A 319 -16.59 -4.74 -24.30
C ARG A 319 -15.73 -6.00 -24.40
N ASP A 320 -14.65 -5.90 -25.17
CA ASP A 320 -13.56 -6.88 -25.19
C ASP A 320 -12.70 -6.78 -23.91
N ALA A 321 -11.78 -7.74 -23.73
CA ALA A 321 -10.90 -7.77 -22.57
C ALA A 321 -10.12 -6.47 -22.38
N ALA A 322 -9.53 -5.94 -23.46
CA ALA A 322 -8.81 -4.68 -23.43
C ALA A 322 -9.72 -3.49 -23.07
N GLY A 323 -10.97 -3.47 -23.55
CA GLY A 323 -11.98 -2.49 -23.19
C GLY A 323 -12.39 -2.55 -21.72
N ALA A 324 -12.49 -3.76 -21.15
CA ALA A 324 -12.78 -3.95 -19.74
C ALA A 324 -11.64 -3.44 -18.84
N ILE A 325 -10.38 -3.77 -19.17
CA ILE A 325 -9.21 -3.26 -18.45
C ILE A 325 -9.06 -1.73 -18.58
N ARG A 326 -9.35 -1.15 -19.76
CA ARG A 326 -9.36 0.31 -19.94
C ARG A 326 -10.37 1.02 -19.04
N ALA A 327 -11.50 0.39 -18.74
CA ALA A 327 -12.53 0.96 -17.86
C ALA A 327 -12.08 1.05 -16.39
N ILE A 328 -11.10 0.22 -15.98
CA ILE A 328 -10.55 0.25 -14.63
C ILE A 328 -9.76 1.57 -14.42
N PRO A 329 -9.93 2.26 -13.29
CA PRO A 329 -9.22 3.51 -13.00
C PRO A 329 -7.69 3.37 -13.10
N ALA A 330 -7.02 4.42 -13.61
CA ALA A 330 -5.57 4.43 -13.78
C ALA A 330 -4.80 4.16 -12.48
N HIS A 331 -5.23 4.73 -11.36
CA HIS A 331 -4.57 4.54 -10.07
C HIS A 331 -4.54 3.07 -9.60
N THR A 332 -5.55 2.27 -9.94
CA THR A 332 -5.58 0.83 -9.63
C THR A 332 -4.54 0.08 -10.46
N LYS A 333 -4.46 0.38 -11.76
CA LYS A 333 -3.48 -0.23 -12.67
C LYS A 333 -2.04 0.16 -12.31
N ASN A 334 -1.82 1.43 -11.97
CA ASN A 334 -0.54 1.92 -11.45
C ASN A 334 -0.16 1.24 -10.13
N PHE A 335 -1.14 0.89 -9.29
CA PHE A 335 -0.89 0.17 -8.05
C PHE A 335 -0.42 -1.28 -8.31
N TRP A 336 -0.97 -1.96 -9.32
CA TRP A 336 -0.48 -3.29 -9.73
C TRP A 336 0.97 -3.24 -10.22
N LEU A 337 1.30 -2.28 -11.09
CA LEU A 337 2.68 -2.13 -11.56
C LEU A 337 3.64 -1.75 -10.42
N SER A 338 3.21 -0.90 -9.48
CA SER A 338 3.97 -0.60 -8.28
C SER A 338 4.18 -1.82 -7.38
N ALA A 339 3.21 -2.76 -7.34
CA ALA A 339 3.39 -4.02 -6.64
C ALA A 339 4.43 -4.91 -7.35
N LEU A 340 4.48 -4.95 -8.69
CA LEU A 340 5.55 -5.64 -9.42
C LEU A 340 6.93 -5.04 -9.11
N GLN A 341 7.07 -3.71 -9.13
CA GLN A 341 8.32 -3.04 -8.70
C GLN A 341 8.72 -3.44 -7.27
N GLY A 342 7.74 -3.53 -6.36
CA GLY A 342 7.97 -3.96 -4.98
C GLY A 342 8.41 -5.41 -4.85
N ALA A 343 7.88 -6.31 -5.69
CA ALA A 343 8.30 -7.72 -5.72
C ALA A 343 9.75 -7.86 -6.18
N VAL A 344 10.13 -7.15 -7.25
CA VAL A 344 11.52 -7.12 -7.74
C VAL A 344 12.45 -6.55 -6.69
N PHE A 345 12.08 -5.44 -6.04
CA PHE A 345 12.85 -4.86 -4.94
C PHE A 345 13.04 -5.85 -3.79
N ASN A 346 11.97 -6.54 -3.36
CA ASN A 346 12.04 -7.53 -2.30
C ASN A 346 12.95 -8.71 -2.67
N ALA A 347 12.93 -9.17 -3.93
CA ALA A 347 13.82 -10.22 -4.41
C ALA A 347 15.30 -9.76 -4.40
N THR A 348 15.61 -8.55 -4.87
CA THR A 348 16.96 -7.97 -4.80
C THR A 348 17.44 -7.88 -3.35
N LEU A 349 16.63 -7.31 -2.46
CA LEU A 349 16.96 -7.20 -1.04
C LEU A 349 17.10 -8.59 -0.40
N GLY A 350 16.24 -9.55 -0.75
CA GLY A 350 16.30 -10.96 -0.36
C GLY A 350 17.67 -11.57 -0.58
N ALA A 351 18.18 -11.46 -1.82
CA ALA A 351 19.50 -11.96 -2.18
C ALA A 351 20.61 -11.24 -1.39
N ARG A 352 20.54 -9.91 -1.27
CA ARG A 352 21.53 -9.13 -0.49
C ARG A 352 21.52 -9.48 1.00
N VAL A 353 20.37 -9.83 1.57
CA VAL A 353 20.26 -10.29 2.97
C VAL A 353 20.87 -11.68 3.13
N ALA A 354 20.55 -12.61 2.22
CA ALA A 354 21.11 -13.97 2.22
C ALA A 354 22.64 -13.96 2.16
N ASP A 355 23.21 -13.08 1.33
CA ASP A 355 24.66 -12.92 1.15
C ASP A 355 25.32 -12.05 2.24
N GLY A 356 24.54 -11.46 3.15
CA GLY A 356 25.04 -10.56 4.20
C GLY A 356 25.61 -9.24 3.67
N THR A 357 25.24 -8.83 2.46
CA THR A 357 25.72 -7.62 1.76
C THR A 357 24.70 -6.47 1.79
N PHE A 358 23.49 -6.66 2.31
CA PHE A 358 22.46 -5.61 2.42
C PHE A 358 22.90 -4.41 3.28
N CYS A 359 23.80 -4.65 4.24
CA CYS A 359 24.36 -3.63 5.13
C CYS A 359 25.70 -3.07 4.64
N LYS A 360 26.03 -3.25 3.34
CA LYS A 360 27.28 -2.79 2.71
C LYS A 360 26.95 -2.01 1.43
N VAL A 361 27.84 -1.09 1.07
CA VAL A 361 27.92 -0.49 -0.27
C VAL A 361 29.04 -1.21 -1.01
N LEU A 362 28.72 -1.88 -2.11
CA LEU A 362 29.65 -2.58 -3.00
C LEU A 362 30.06 -1.65 -4.15
N ALA A 363 31.17 -1.95 -4.83
CA ALA A 363 31.50 -1.32 -6.11
C ALA A 363 30.35 -1.53 -7.12
N GLY A 364 29.96 -0.48 -7.83
CA GLY A 364 28.82 -0.49 -8.74
C GLY A 364 27.45 -0.30 -8.08
N ASP A 365 27.34 -0.20 -6.74
CA ASP A 365 26.05 0.08 -6.08
C ASP A 365 25.60 1.52 -6.38
N VAL A 366 24.29 1.74 -6.31
CA VAL A 366 23.74 3.08 -6.10
C VAL A 366 23.53 3.30 -4.61
N ALA A 367 24.18 4.31 -4.05
CA ALA A 367 24.04 4.67 -2.64
C ALA A 367 23.04 5.82 -2.45
N ILE A 368 22.35 5.82 -1.31
CA ILE A 368 21.41 6.85 -0.89
C ILE A 368 21.80 7.39 0.48
N PHE A 369 21.69 8.70 0.66
CA PHE A 369 21.95 9.33 1.95
C PHE A 369 20.79 9.12 2.93
N THR A 370 21.06 8.71 4.17
CA THR A 370 20.02 8.52 5.17
C THR A 370 19.31 9.83 5.48
N GLY A 371 17.97 9.81 5.51
CA GLY A 371 17.15 11.00 5.74
C GLY A 371 17.09 12.00 4.57
N LYS A 372 17.88 11.80 3.52
CA LYS A 372 17.87 12.60 2.29
C LYS A 372 17.43 11.72 1.11
N GLY A 373 16.66 12.26 0.18
CA GLY A 373 16.22 11.49 -1.01
C GLY A 373 17.28 11.38 -2.11
N SER A 374 18.46 12.01 -1.91
CA SER A 374 19.52 12.10 -2.90
C SER A 374 20.31 10.80 -3.00
N VAL A 375 20.58 10.38 -4.23
CA VAL A 375 21.35 9.18 -4.56
C VAL A 375 22.62 9.53 -5.34
N PHE A 376 23.60 8.64 -5.32
CA PHE A 376 24.80 8.71 -6.15
C PHE A 376 25.25 7.30 -6.53
N ALA A 377 25.76 7.14 -7.75
CA ALA A 377 26.34 5.88 -8.20
C ALA A 377 27.78 5.74 -7.69
N THR A 378 28.16 4.52 -7.34
CA THR A 378 29.55 4.13 -7.09
C THR A 378 30.08 3.43 -8.33
N ALA A 379 31.32 3.72 -8.72
CA ALA A 379 31.90 3.12 -9.92
C ALA A 379 32.14 1.61 -9.72
N ALA A 380 32.01 0.82 -10.79
CA ALA A 380 32.30 -0.61 -10.75
C ALA A 380 33.79 -0.92 -10.49
N ASP A 381 34.68 0.02 -10.85
CA ASP A 381 36.13 -0.02 -10.66
C ASP A 381 36.62 0.88 -9.50
N ALA A 382 35.72 1.23 -8.56
CA ALA A 382 36.07 2.04 -7.38
C ALA A 382 37.27 1.46 -6.63
N SER A 383 38.21 2.34 -6.26
CA SER A 383 39.43 1.95 -5.57
C SER A 383 39.15 1.43 -4.15
N GLU A 384 40.09 0.66 -3.60
CA GLU A 384 39.98 0.16 -2.22
C GLU A 384 39.82 1.29 -1.18
N SER A 385 40.49 2.43 -1.41
CA SER A 385 40.38 3.60 -0.53
C SER A 385 38.98 4.22 -0.57
N GLU A 386 38.38 4.37 -1.75
CA GLU A 386 37.01 4.90 -1.89
C GLU A 386 35.99 3.96 -1.26
N LEU A 387 36.14 2.65 -1.46
CA LEU A 387 35.28 1.65 -0.85
C LEU A 387 35.42 1.62 0.67
N ALA A 388 36.63 1.83 1.21
CA ALA A 388 36.85 1.94 2.65
C ALA A 388 36.12 3.16 3.25
N ASP A 389 36.19 4.32 2.59
CA ASP A 389 35.47 5.53 3.02
C ASP A 389 33.95 5.33 2.99
N LEU A 390 33.43 4.71 1.92
CA LEU A 390 32.01 4.36 1.80
C LEU A 390 31.60 3.34 2.86
N ALA A 391 32.46 2.36 3.19
CA ALA A 391 32.21 1.39 4.23
C ALA A 391 32.10 2.05 5.61
N VAL A 392 32.95 3.03 5.93
CA VAL A 392 32.86 3.80 7.19
C VAL A 392 31.53 4.54 7.28
N ARG A 393 31.13 5.24 6.20
CA ARG A 393 29.86 6.00 6.15
C ARG A 393 28.64 5.08 6.16
N CYS A 394 28.75 3.89 5.58
CA CYS A 394 27.72 2.86 5.63
C CYS A 394 27.64 2.24 7.04
N ALA A 395 28.75 2.00 7.73
CA ALA A 395 28.75 1.49 9.10
C ALA A 395 28.16 2.50 10.10
N SER A 396 28.37 3.81 9.88
CA SER A 396 27.77 4.87 10.69
C SER A 396 26.32 5.22 10.32
N LEU A 397 25.71 4.47 9.39
CA LEU A 397 24.36 4.67 8.87
C LEU A 397 24.12 6.03 8.17
N GLU A 398 25.17 6.73 7.73
CA GLU A 398 25.05 7.99 6.98
C GLU A 398 24.53 7.77 5.55
N ILE A 399 24.92 6.66 4.93
CA ILE A 399 24.49 6.25 3.58
C ILE A 399 24.04 4.79 3.58
N SER A 400 23.20 4.36 2.66
CA SER A 400 22.83 2.94 2.44
C SER A 400 22.99 2.60 0.96
N ALA A 401 23.28 1.33 0.63
CA ALA A 401 22.97 0.84 -0.71
C ALA A 401 21.45 0.96 -0.99
N ALA A 402 21.08 1.16 -2.25
CA ALA A 402 19.70 1.36 -2.67
C ALA A 402 19.29 0.38 -3.77
N GLY A 403 18.19 -0.34 -3.53
CA GLY A 403 17.59 -1.26 -4.49
C GLY A 403 16.72 -0.55 -5.53
N PRO A 404 16.35 -1.27 -6.60
CA PRO A 404 15.69 -0.69 -7.76
C PRO A 404 14.19 -0.49 -7.52
N ILE A 405 13.67 0.64 -7.98
CA ILE A 405 12.25 0.82 -8.34
C ILE A 405 12.26 1.14 -9.83
N HIS A 406 12.18 0.10 -10.66
CA HIS A 406 12.42 0.19 -12.10
C HIS A 406 11.56 1.25 -12.79
N GLY A 407 12.19 2.02 -13.67
CA GLY A 407 11.54 3.02 -14.50
C GLY A 407 12.56 3.73 -15.40
N PRO A 408 12.11 4.53 -16.38
CA PRO A 408 12.93 5.00 -17.48
C PRO A 408 14.08 5.95 -17.10
N LYS A 409 14.03 6.58 -15.92
CA LYS A 409 15.10 7.47 -15.40
C LYS A 409 15.70 6.97 -14.09
N MET A 410 15.49 5.70 -13.75
CA MET A 410 16.15 5.09 -12.61
C MET A 410 17.67 5.08 -12.87
N VAL A 411 18.47 5.57 -11.92
CA VAL A 411 19.92 5.45 -11.97
C VAL A 411 20.27 3.96 -11.93
N ALA A 412 21.00 3.44 -12.92
CA ALA A 412 21.40 2.04 -12.96
C ALA A 412 22.54 1.74 -11.96
N ALA A 413 22.54 0.52 -11.43
CA ALA A 413 23.70 -0.03 -10.77
C ALA A 413 24.61 -0.70 -11.81
N GLU A 414 25.83 -1.06 -11.43
CA GLU A 414 26.80 -1.74 -12.28
C GLU A 414 27.34 -3.00 -11.60
N GLY A 415 28.05 -3.85 -12.35
CA GLY A 415 28.76 -5.01 -11.80
C GLY A 415 27.88 -5.99 -11.01
N ALA A 416 28.38 -6.43 -9.85
CA ALA A 416 27.67 -7.39 -9.00
C ALA A 416 26.30 -6.88 -8.50
N PRO A 417 26.17 -5.62 -8.04
CA PRO A 417 24.86 -4.99 -7.78
C PRO A 417 23.84 -5.14 -8.90
N LEU A 418 24.22 -4.82 -10.15
CA LEU A 418 23.33 -4.98 -11.31
C LEU A 418 22.90 -6.44 -11.52
N ALA A 419 23.81 -7.39 -11.30
CA ALA A 419 23.49 -8.81 -11.41
C ALA A 419 22.40 -9.24 -10.41
N TYR A 420 22.36 -8.69 -9.19
CA TYR A 420 21.25 -8.93 -8.26
C TYR A 420 19.92 -8.37 -8.77
N GLU A 421 19.93 -7.20 -9.41
CA GLU A 421 18.74 -6.56 -9.97
C GLU A 421 18.17 -7.36 -11.16
N HIS A 422 19.04 -7.81 -12.07
CA HIS A 422 18.68 -8.66 -13.20
C HIS A 422 18.17 -10.03 -12.77
N ALA A 423 18.82 -10.66 -11.80
CA ALA A 423 18.36 -11.93 -11.25
C ALA A 423 16.98 -11.79 -10.59
N ALA A 424 16.73 -10.68 -9.88
CA ALA A 424 15.44 -10.39 -9.26
C ALA A 424 14.33 -10.14 -10.29
N LEU A 425 14.62 -9.42 -11.37
CA LEU A 425 13.71 -9.24 -12.50
C LEU A 425 13.32 -10.59 -13.10
N ALA A 426 14.32 -11.42 -13.44
CA ALA A 426 14.12 -12.75 -14.01
C ALA A 426 13.31 -13.65 -13.08
N ALA A 427 13.61 -13.64 -11.77
CA ALA A 427 12.85 -14.38 -10.76
C ALA A 427 11.38 -13.93 -10.70
N CYS A 428 11.10 -12.65 -10.96
CA CYS A 428 9.75 -12.09 -11.06
C CYS A 428 9.07 -12.34 -12.43
N GLY A 429 9.75 -12.97 -13.38
CA GLY A 429 9.30 -13.08 -14.78
C GLY A 429 9.25 -11.74 -15.51
N ALA A 430 9.90 -10.71 -14.99
CA ALA A 430 9.90 -9.36 -15.53
C ALA A 430 11.22 -9.05 -16.24
N ASP A 431 11.21 -8.01 -17.06
CA ASP A 431 12.40 -7.40 -17.65
C ASP A 431 12.29 -5.87 -17.60
N GLU A 432 13.37 -5.15 -17.88
CA GLU A 432 13.40 -3.68 -17.76
C GLU A 432 12.42 -2.97 -18.71
N SER A 433 12.14 -3.55 -19.89
CA SER A 433 11.26 -2.93 -20.89
C SER A 433 9.81 -2.82 -20.40
N MET A 434 9.43 -3.68 -19.46
CA MET A 434 8.11 -3.70 -18.81
C MET A 434 7.84 -2.46 -17.94
N PHE A 435 8.87 -1.70 -17.55
CA PHE A 435 8.76 -0.54 -16.68
C PHE A 435 8.88 0.78 -17.46
N THR A 436 8.20 0.86 -18.59
CA THR A 436 8.21 2.04 -19.48
C THR A 436 6.78 2.47 -19.86
N PRO A 437 6.56 3.70 -20.35
CA PRO A 437 5.26 4.09 -20.90
C PRO A 437 4.84 3.17 -22.07
N PRO A 438 3.54 2.84 -22.22
CA PRO A 438 2.39 3.37 -21.48
C PRO A 438 2.07 2.62 -20.18
N ALA A 439 2.78 1.53 -19.87
CA ALA A 439 2.50 0.74 -18.67
C ALA A 439 2.83 1.54 -17.39
N LEU A 440 3.94 2.28 -17.40
CA LEU A 440 4.39 3.11 -16.28
C LEU A 440 4.16 4.62 -16.54
N GLU A 441 3.49 5.30 -15.61
CA GLU A 441 3.32 6.77 -15.62
C GLU A 441 4.43 7.52 -14.84
N GLY A 442 5.44 6.81 -14.32
CA GLY A 442 6.52 7.34 -13.49
C GLY A 442 7.93 7.09 -14.02
N ASP A 443 8.91 7.76 -13.40
CA ASP A 443 10.31 7.76 -13.85
C ASP A 443 11.16 6.63 -13.27
N GLY A 444 10.63 5.86 -12.31
CA GLY A 444 11.43 4.97 -11.47
C GLY A 444 12.17 5.72 -10.37
N ALA A 445 12.78 4.98 -9.44
CA ALA A 445 13.47 5.53 -8.28
C ALA A 445 14.47 4.53 -7.69
N ARG A 446 15.18 4.97 -6.66
CA ARG A 446 16.05 4.14 -5.82
C ARG A 446 15.52 4.17 -4.40
N ARG A 447 15.41 3.01 -3.76
CA ARG A 447 14.91 2.85 -2.38
C ARG A 447 16.02 2.28 -1.51
N PRO A 448 16.28 2.80 -0.30
CA PRO A 448 17.30 2.24 0.58
C PRO A 448 17.03 0.76 0.84
N LEU A 449 18.07 -0.07 0.86
CA LEU A 449 17.96 -1.48 1.24
C LEU A 449 17.70 -1.67 2.74
N ARG A 450 17.99 -0.65 3.56
CA ARG A 450 17.84 -0.73 5.01
C ARG A 450 17.12 0.47 5.61
N ILE A 451 16.37 0.18 6.66
CA ILE A 451 15.78 1.11 7.60
C ILE A 451 16.78 1.34 8.73
N THR A 452 16.85 2.58 9.22
CA THR A 452 17.60 2.94 10.42
C THR A 452 16.64 3.13 11.58
N MET A 453 17.09 2.77 12.78
CA MET A 453 16.32 2.90 14.01
C MET A 453 17.09 3.76 15.00
N SER A 454 16.41 4.72 15.63
CA SER A 454 16.98 5.58 16.67
C SER A 454 16.10 5.59 17.92
N ASP A 455 16.59 6.20 19.00
CA ASP A 455 15.86 6.43 20.25
C ASP A 455 15.10 5.20 20.76
N TRP A 456 15.76 4.04 20.70
CA TRP A 456 15.12 2.77 20.98
C TRP A 456 15.33 2.33 22.43
N SER A 457 14.34 1.62 22.97
CA SER A 457 14.42 0.95 24.27
C SER A 457 13.57 -0.31 24.28
N VAL A 458 13.93 -1.23 25.17
CA VAL A 458 13.22 -2.49 25.37
C VAL A 458 12.96 -2.65 26.86
N ASP A 459 11.71 -2.90 27.20
CA ASP A 459 11.28 -3.28 28.54
C ASP A 459 10.29 -4.45 28.46
N ALA A 460 9.97 -5.04 29.60
CA ALA A 460 9.02 -6.14 29.69
C ALA A 460 8.22 -6.02 30.98
N GLY A 461 7.02 -6.59 30.97
CA GLY A 461 6.13 -6.53 32.11
C GLY A 461 5.00 -7.54 32.00
N VAL A 462 4.15 -7.50 33.03
CA VAL A 462 2.90 -8.25 33.10
C VAL A 462 1.83 -7.26 33.54
N ASP A 463 0.72 -7.23 32.84
CA ASP A 463 -0.48 -6.48 33.23
C ASP A 463 -1.70 -7.42 33.24
N ASP A 464 -2.90 -6.86 33.38
CA ASP A 464 -4.17 -7.60 33.38
C ASP A 464 -4.45 -8.36 32.06
N HIS A 465 -3.61 -8.17 31.03
CA HIS A 465 -3.68 -8.82 29.73
C HIS A 465 -2.48 -9.76 29.47
N GLY A 466 -1.75 -10.11 30.52
CA GLY A 466 -0.66 -11.09 30.49
C GLY A 466 0.72 -10.48 30.23
N GLY A 467 1.69 -11.38 30.01
CA GLY A 467 3.08 -11.01 29.75
C GLY A 467 3.26 -10.27 28.42
N TYR A 468 4.11 -9.26 28.43
CA TYR A 468 4.48 -8.52 27.23
C TYR A 468 5.95 -8.13 27.21
N ILE A 469 6.47 -7.93 26.00
CA ILE A 469 7.73 -7.22 25.75
C ILE A 469 7.37 -5.93 25.00
N ARG A 470 7.79 -4.79 25.55
CA ARG A 470 7.56 -3.47 24.97
C ARG A 470 8.80 -3.00 24.23
N LEU A 471 8.58 -2.61 22.99
CA LEU A 471 9.56 -1.96 22.12
C LEU A 471 9.16 -0.49 21.98
N ALA A 472 10.08 0.43 22.24
CA ALA A 472 9.93 1.83 21.82
C ALA A 472 11.08 2.19 20.89
N PHE A 473 10.81 2.88 19.78
CA PHE A 473 11.82 3.23 18.79
C PHE A 473 11.31 4.22 17.74
N ASP A 474 12.23 4.94 17.10
CA ASP A 474 11.94 5.87 16.00
C ASP A 474 12.36 5.27 14.67
N LEU A 475 11.49 5.38 13.66
CA LEU A 475 11.80 5.05 12.26
C LEU A 475 11.55 6.25 11.36
N GLN A 476 12.35 6.36 10.30
CA GLN A 476 12.17 7.38 9.27
C GLN A 476 10.87 7.21 8.47
N LYS A 477 10.42 8.28 7.80
CA LYS A 477 9.24 8.22 6.93
C LYS A 477 9.36 7.11 5.86
N GLY A 478 8.26 6.41 5.61
CA GLY A 478 8.20 5.33 4.62
C GLY A 478 8.70 3.96 5.11
N ALA A 479 9.23 3.89 6.33
CA ALA A 479 9.49 2.65 7.04
C ALA A 479 8.25 2.16 7.81
N PHE A 480 8.14 0.85 8.00
CA PHE A 480 7.02 0.22 8.71
C PHE A 480 7.55 -0.54 9.92
N ALA A 481 6.94 -0.32 11.09
CA ALA A 481 7.35 -1.00 12.32
C ALA A 481 7.20 -2.52 12.26
N THR A 482 6.27 -3.03 11.46
CA THR A 482 6.09 -4.48 11.25
C THR A 482 7.33 -5.17 10.71
N VAL A 483 8.19 -4.45 9.98
CA VAL A 483 9.47 -4.99 9.47
C VAL A 483 10.44 -5.25 10.62
N LEU A 484 10.57 -4.30 11.56
CA LEU A 484 11.34 -4.52 12.78
C LEU A 484 10.72 -5.61 13.65
N CYS A 485 9.40 -5.60 13.84
CA CYS A 485 8.72 -6.63 14.61
C CYS A 485 8.95 -8.03 14.04
N ARG A 486 9.03 -8.20 12.71
CA ARG A 486 9.37 -9.46 12.06
C ARG A 486 10.79 -9.95 12.43
N GLU A 487 11.78 -9.05 12.48
CA GLU A 487 13.13 -9.39 12.94
C GLU A 487 13.15 -9.88 14.40
N ILE A 488 12.23 -9.40 15.24
CA ILE A 488 12.12 -9.81 16.64
C ILE A 488 11.30 -11.10 16.80
N MET A 489 10.10 -11.13 16.24
CA MET A 489 9.06 -12.14 16.47
C MET A 489 9.23 -13.41 15.64
N GLY A 490 9.90 -13.34 14.49
CA GLY A 490 10.00 -14.47 13.56
C GLY A 490 9.12 -14.31 12.31
N GLU A 491 9.09 -15.37 11.50
CA GLU A 491 8.17 -15.48 10.36
C GLU A 491 6.75 -15.81 10.86
N GLY A 492 5.72 -15.27 10.20
CA GLY A 492 4.32 -15.49 10.59
C GLY A 492 3.79 -14.53 11.66
N VAL A 493 4.07 -13.22 11.54
CA VAL A 493 3.46 -12.19 12.40
C VAL A 493 1.93 -12.23 12.24
N GLU A 494 1.25 -12.93 13.15
CA GLU A 494 -0.21 -12.86 13.25
C GLU A 494 -0.59 -11.46 13.74
N SER A 495 -1.04 -10.63 12.80
CA SER A 495 -1.82 -9.45 13.15
C SER A 495 -3.25 -9.90 13.43
N SER A 496 -3.65 -9.92 14.70
CA SER A 496 -5.06 -10.08 15.06
C SER A 496 -5.80 -8.78 14.72
N GLU A 497 -6.08 -8.52 13.45
CA GLU A 497 -7.01 -7.43 13.14
C GLU A 497 -8.41 -7.84 13.62
N PRO A 498 -9.08 -7.06 14.48
CA PRO A 498 -10.48 -7.30 14.77
C PRO A 498 -11.26 -7.20 13.46
N SER A 499 -12.11 -8.22 13.23
CA SER A 499 -12.84 -8.43 11.97
C SER A 499 -13.52 -7.14 11.50
N ARG A 500 -13.55 -6.96 10.18
CA ARG A 500 -14.30 -5.87 9.52
C ARG A 500 -15.80 -6.18 9.53
N ASP A 501 -16.36 -6.53 10.68
CA ASP A 501 -17.79 -6.71 10.85
C ASP A 501 -18.33 -5.49 11.60
N GLY A 502 -19.01 -4.61 10.85
CA GLY A 502 -19.60 -3.39 11.35
C GLY A 502 -19.78 -2.32 10.27
N ASP A 503 -20.54 -2.65 9.22
CA ASP A 503 -21.59 -1.82 8.60
C ASP A 503 -22.20 -2.52 7.37
#